data_AF-A0A6S6QFZ7-F1
#
_entry.id   AF-A0A6S6QFZ7-F1
#
_cell.length_a   1.000
_cell.length_b   1.000
_cell.length_c   1.000
_cell.angle_alpha   90.00
_cell.angle_beta   90.00
_cell.angle_gamma   90.00
#
_symmetry.space_group_name_H-M   'P 1'
#
loop_
_entity.id
_entity.type
_entity.pdbx_description
1 polymer ?
#
loop_
_entity_poly.entity_id
_entity_poly.type
_entity_poly.pdbx_seq_one_letter_code
_entity_poly.pdbx_strand_id
1 'polypeptide(L)'
;MTTPKPGAPASAAVSAGSGLNLPAETLHAIVDLADRAQRAEIVLIPTEGLGPGLPSGIPALYDRKEHKLISVKDLIESQRQKPAEIKGKAQTGTLASFIELINRHKSADSVVFAKTAWPQPGFLAVIDYHKVDHNPDWQRHKIAYDFPVTEEFKVWMEFDGKKMEQAEFAAFLEEHAAELASPTDAEINLYGPLFKSAFATPNQLIDLSRELEVFVGAKVKRGARIQTGETQLEFTTEHHNAAGQKIDIPGIFILNVRPFVDGDEVRIPVRLRYRLDGPGIFWFYQMYRWEEDLRQRVLNDLAYVGEQTKLPTFEGSPEA
;
A
#
# COMPACT_ATOMS: atom_id res chain seq x y z
N MET A 1 61.41 48.86 35.97
CA MET A 1 62.19 48.70 37.22
C MET A 1 61.98 47.27 37.71
N THR A 2 63.08 46.49 37.74
CA THR A 2 63.43 45.46 38.73
C THR A 2 62.36 44.48 39.25
N THR A 3 62.58 43.20 38.94
CA THR A 3 62.14 42.06 39.76
C THR A 3 62.78 42.12 41.16
N PRO A 4 62.19 41.42 42.15
CA PRO A 4 62.86 40.19 42.59
C PRO A 4 61.93 39.01 42.89
N LYS A 5 62.60 37.86 43.01
CA LYS A 5 62.17 36.45 43.11
C LYS A 5 61.83 36.05 44.58
N PRO A 6 61.56 34.77 44.94
CA PRO A 6 60.42 34.33 45.75
C PRO A 6 60.75 34.02 47.22
N GLY A 7 59.81 34.27 48.13
CA GLY A 7 59.88 33.86 49.54
C GLY A 7 59.14 32.55 49.77
N ALA A 8 59.80 31.59 50.41
CA ALA A 8 59.32 30.25 50.75
C ALA A 8 58.01 30.25 51.57
N PRO A 9 57.09 29.29 51.36
CA PRO A 9 56.05 29.03 52.33
C PRO A 9 56.62 28.20 53.49
N ALA A 10 56.33 28.67 54.71
CA ALA A 10 56.71 28.08 55.97
C ALA A 10 56.22 26.64 56.10
N SER A 11 57.10 25.81 56.66
CA SER A 11 56.79 24.50 57.24
C SER A 11 55.64 24.63 58.25
N ALA A 12 54.44 24.22 57.82
CA ALA A 12 53.37 23.88 58.75
C ALA A 12 53.59 22.41 59.13
N ALA A 13 54.07 22.21 60.37
CA ALA A 13 54.17 20.91 60.99
C ALA A 13 52.78 20.24 61.03
N VAL A 14 52.55 19.26 60.15
CA VAL A 14 51.47 18.30 60.34
C VAL A 14 51.95 17.33 61.41
N SER A 15 51.45 17.55 62.62
CA SER A 15 51.58 16.65 63.76
C SER A 15 51.23 15.22 63.33
N ALA A 16 52.14 14.30 63.64
CA ALA A 16 51.96 12.85 63.51
C ALA A 16 50.72 12.40 64.32
N GLY A 17 49.57 12.36 63.65
CA GLY A 17 48.39 11.65 64.12
C GLY A 17 48.60 10.17 63.87
N SER A 18 48.97 9.44 64.93
CA SER A 18 48.75 8.00 65.12
C SER A 18 48.72 7.19 63.82
N GLY A 19 49.90 6.83 63.33
CA GLY A 19 50.02 5.81 62.29
C GLY A 19 49.25 4.57 62.73
N LEU A 20 48.20 4.25 62.00
CA LEU A 20 47.48 2.99 62.07
C LEU A 20 48.51 1.88 61.84
N ASN A 21 49.09 1.35 62.92
CA ASN A 21 49.99 0.20 62.88
C ASN A 21 49.11 -1.05 62.72
N LEU A 22 48.52 -1.15 61.54
CA LEU A 22 47.69 -2.26 61.15
C LEU A 22 48.62 -3.45 60.91
N PRO A 23 48.32 -4.63 61.50
CA PRO A 23 49.04 -5.86 61.18
C PRO A 23 49.12 -6.02 59.66
N ALA A 24 50.23 -6.56 59.15
CA ALA A 24 50.38 -6.79 57.71
C ALA A 24 49.18 -7.54 57.10
N GLU A 25 48.58 -8.46 57.88
CA GLU A 25 47.34 -9.16 57.53
C GLU A 25 46.14 -8.23 57.34
N THR A 26 45.99 -7.19 58.16
CA THR A 26 44.92 -6.20 58.06
C THR A 26 45.14 -5.26 56.88
N LEU A 27 46.39 -4.90 56.57
CA LEU A 27 46.73 -4.12 55.39
C LEU A 27 46.41 -4.90 54.10
N HIS A 28 46.76 -6.20 54.06
CA HIS A 28 46.40 -7.09 52.96
C HIS A 28 44.88 -7.26 52.83
N ALA A 29 44.15 -7.41 53.94
CA ALA A 29 42.70 -7.49 53.91
C ALA A 29 42.03 -6.21 53.38
N ILE A 30 42.59 -5.03 53.68
CA ILE A 30 42.10 -3.75 53.17
C ILE A 30 42.39 -3.60 51.68
N VAL A 31 43.57 -4.01 51.22
CA VAL A 31 43.92 -4.01 49.78
C VAL A 31 43.03 -4.99 49.02
N ASP A 32 42.80 -6.20 49.56
CA ASP A 32 41.90 -7.19 48.97
C ASP A 32 40.44 -6.68 48.95
N LEU A 33 39.99 -5.99 49.99
CA LEU A 33 38.66 -5.38 50.05
C LEU A 33 38.55 -4.24 49.02
N ALA A 34 39.59 -3.41 48.88
CA ALA A 34 39.64 -2.33 47.90
C ALA A 34 39.64 -2.86 46.45
N ASP A 35 40.42 -3.91 46.17
CA ASP A 35 40.44 -4.59 44.88
C ASP A 35 39.08 -5.23 44.55
N ARG A 36 38.45 -5.90 45.52
CA ARG A 36 37.10 -6.47 45.36
C ARG A 36 36.01 -5.41 45.22
N ALA A 37 36.21 -4.22 45.81
CA ALA A 37 35.29 -3.10 45.66
C ALA A 37 35.40 -2.44 44.28
N GLN A 38 36.55 -2.52 43.61
CA GLN A 38 36.79 -1.89 42.30
C GLN A 38 36.56 -2.80 41.09
N ARG A 39 36.46 -4.13 41.26
CA ARG A 39 36.21 -5.05 40.15
C ARG A 39 34.77 -4.93 39.64
N ALA A 40 34.62 -4.75 38.33
CA ALA A 40 33.34 -4.92 37.66
C ALA A 40 32.95 -6.40 37.72
N GLU A 41 31.70 -6.68 38.08
CA GLU A 41 31.18 -8.04 38.26
C GLU A 41 29.98 -8.26 37.34
N ILE A 42 29.88 -9.45 36.75
CA ILE A 42 28.66 -9.83 36.01
C ILE A 42 27.63 -10.27 37.04
N VAL A 43 26.56 -9.50 37.16
CA VAL A 43 25.41 -9.80 38.01
C VAL A 43 24.30 -10.39 37.13
N LEU A 44 23.72 -11.49 37.56
CA LEU A 44 22.55 -12.08 36.91
C LEU A 44 21.28 -11.54 37.58
N ILE A 45 20.48 -10.78 36.86
CA ILE A 45 19.19 -10.30 37.35
C ILE A 45 18.17 -11.41 37.12
N PRO A 46 17.57 -12.02 38.17
CA PRO A 46 16.59 -13.09 38.00
C PRO A 46 15.31 -12.51 37.39
N THR A 47 14.80 -13.17 36.36
CA THR A 47 13.61 -12.75 35.63
C THR A 47 12.47 -13.77 35.71
N GLU A 48 12.63 -14.79 36.56
CA GLU A 48 11.59 -15.76 36.87
C GLU A 48 10.35 -15.07 37.46
N GLY A 49 9.17 -15.42 36.93
CA GLY A 49 7.89 -14.86 37.39
C GLY A 49 7.55 -13.47 36.84
N LEU A 50 8.40 -12.86 36.01
CA LEU A 50 8.13 -11.53 35.40
C LEU A 50 7.33 -11.58 34.10
N GLY A 51 7.02 -12.77 33.58
CA GLY A 51 6.20 -12.99 32.40
C GLY A 51 6.84 -13.91 31.35
N PRO A 52 6.08 -14.32 30.33
CA PRO A 52 6.57 -15.17 29.24
C PRO A 52 7.54 -14.41 28.32
N GLY A 53 8.45 -15.14 27.66
CA GLY A 53 9.39 -14.57 26.68
C GLY A 53 10.67 -13.96 27.27
N LEU A 54 10.87 -14.05 28.58
CA LEU A 54 12.12 -13.66 29.25
C LEU A 54 13.01 -14.88 29.52
N PRO A 55 14.35 -14.72 29.45
CA PRO A 55 15.27 -15.76 29.91
C PRO A 55 15.14 -15.96 31.44
N SER A 56 15.83 -16.96 32.01
CA SER A 56 15.85 -17.19 33.48
C SER A 56 16.58 -16.07 34.24
N GLY A 57 17.52 -15.39 33.59
CA GLY A 57 18.11 -14.17 34.10
C GLY A 57 18.81 -13.35 33.01
N ILE A 58 18.94 -12.05 33.26
CA ILE A 58 19.60 -11.11 32.36
C ILE A 58 20.98 -10.77 32.93
N PRO A 59 22.09 -11.08 32.21
CA PRO A 59 23.42 -10.70 32.64
C PRO A 59 23.62 -9.18 32.47
N ALA A 60 24.01 -8.52 33.55
CA ALA A 60 24.38 -7.10 33.56
C ALA A 60 25.77 -6.95 34.17
N LEU A 61 26.61 -6.12 33.58
CA LEU A 61 27.91 -5.78 34.17
C LEU A 61 27.69 -4.67 35.17
N TYR A 62 27.93 -4.92 36.46
CA TYR A 62 27.82 -3.91 37.49
C TYR A 62 29.17 -3.22 37.70
N ASP A 63 29.24 -1.94 37.31
CA ASP A 63 30.36 -1.07 37.64
C ASP A 63 30.16 -0.53 39.06
N ARG A 64 30.93 -1.08 40.01
CA ARG A 64 30.89 -0.68 41.42
C ARG A 64 31.45 0.72 41.68
N LYS A 65 32.28 1.26 40.78
CA LYS A 65 32.88 2.59 40.93
C LYS A 65 31.88 3.68 40.57
N GLU A 66 31.14 3.46 39.48
CA GLU A 66 30.14 4.41 38.97
C GLU A 66 28.71 4.11 39.47
N HIS A 67 28.52 3.00 40.20
CA HIS A 67 27.23 2.48 40.64
C HIS A 67 26.22 2.34 39.49
N LYS A 68 26.69 1.86 38.33
CA LYS A 68 25.88 1.73 37.11
C LYS A 68 25.85 0.30 36.62
N LEU A 69 24.68 -0.11 36.14
CA LEU A 69 24.51 -1.33 35.37
C LEU A 69 24.81 -1.01 33.91
N ILE A 70 25.81 -1.69 33.36
CA ILE A 70 26.17 -1.64 31.94
C ILE A 70 25.55 -2.87 31.28
N SER A 71 24.80 -2.63 30.20
CA SER A 71 24.18 -3.68 29.40
C SER A 71 25.27 -4.51 28.72
N VAL A 72 25.36 -5.80 29.08
CA VAL A 72 26.27 -6.75 28.41
C VAL A 72 25.84 -6.94 26.95
N LYS A 73 24.54 -6.82 26.66
CA LYS A 73 24.00 -6.89 25.32
C LYS A 73 24.62 -5.83 24.41
N ASP A 74 24.73 -4.58 24.86
CA ASP A 74 25.23 -3.49 24.00
C ASP A 74 26.70 -3.69 23.62
N LEU A 75 27.50 -4.24 24.54
CA LEU A 75 28.88 -4.64 24.27
C LEU A 75 28.93 -5.76 23.23
N ILE A 76 28.08 -6.79 23.36
CA ILE A 76 28.01 -7.91 22.41
C ILE A 76 27.53 -7.42 21.02
N GLU A 77 26.49 -6.59 20.98
CA GLU A 77 25.97 -6.03 19.73
C GLU A 77 27.01 -5.13 19.03
N SER A 78 27.84 -4.38 19.79
CA SER A 78 28.91 -3.55 19.22
C SER A 78 29.99 -4.35 18.48
N GLN A 79 30.22 -5.61 18.90
CA GLN A 79 31.20 -6.50 18.30
C GLN A 79 30.59 -7.43 17.24
N ARG A 80 29.29 -7.29 16.98
CA ARG A 80 28.56 -8.21 16.11
C ARG A 80 28.82 -7.87 14.64
N GLN A 81 29.35 -8.85 13.90
CA GLN A 81 29.72 -8.69 12.49
C GLN A 81 28.55 -8.84 11.50
N LYS A 82 27.41 -9.42 11.92
CA LYS A 82 26.21 -9.62 11.11
C LYS A 82 24.94 -9.39 11.94
N PRO A 83 23.84 -8.85 11.40
CA PRO A 83 22.63 -8.58 12.17
C PRO A 83 22.09 -9.79 12.95
N ALA A 84 21.47 -9.50 14.10
CA ALA A 84 20.82 -10.48 14.99
C ALA A 84 19.74 -11.30 14.28
N GLU A 85 18.85 -10.56 13.61
CA GLU A 85 17.76 -11.08 12.81
C GLU A 85 17.61 -10.21 11.56
N ILE A 86 16.87 -10.74 10.61
CA ILE A 86 16.39 -9.99 9.45
C ILE A 86 15.30 -9.03 9.93
N LYS A 87 15.44 -7.75 9.59
CA LYS A 87 14.47 -6.70 9.93
C LYS A 87 14.24 -5.83 8.71
N GLY A 88 13.02 -5.36 8.55
CA GLY A 88 12.67 -4.36 7.55
C GLY A 88 11.46 -4.75 6.71
N LYS A 89 11.02 -3.78 5.91
CA LYS A 89 9.96 -3.93 4.92
C LYS A 89 10.61 -3.87 3.53
N ALA A 90 10.67 -5.00 2.84
CA ALA A 90 11.06 -5.03 1.43
C ALA A 90 9.87 -4.62 0.56
N GLN A 91 10.11 -3.78 -0.45
CA GLN A 91 9.09 -3.37 -1.42
C GLN A 91 9.41 -4.02 -2.77
N THR A 92 8.46 -4.78 -3.31
CA THR A 92 8.61 -5.42 -4.63
C THR A 92 7.82 -4.66 -5.69
N GLY A 93 8.37 -4.60 -6.90
CA GLY A 93 7.72 -3.94 -8.04
C GLY A 93 6.75 -4.83 -8.80
N THR A 94 6.91 -6.15 -8.71
CA THR A 94 6.13 -7.14 -9.48
C THR A 94 5.57 -8.23 -8.56
N LEU A 95 4.47 -8.86 -8.99
CA LEU A 95 3.88 -10.00 -8.28
C LEU A 95 4.81 -11.21 -8.28
N ALA A 96 5.56 -11.44 -9.36
CA ALA A 96 6.53 -12.52 -9.44
C ALA A 96 7.67 -12.34 -8.43
N SER A 97 8.25 -11.13 -8.34
CA SER A 97 9.30 -10.84 -7.36
C SER A 97 8.79 -10.93 -5.91
N PHE A 98 7.53 -10.58 -5.67
CA PHE A 98 6.87 -10.78 -4.37
C PHE A 98 6.86 -12.26 -3.98
N ILE A 99 6.39 -13.13 -4.87
CA ILE A 99 6.34 -14.59 -4.66
C ILE A 99 7.74 -15.18 -4.47
N GLU A 100 8.70 -14.79 -5.31
CA GLU A 100 10.08 -15.27 -5.21
C GLU A 100 10.74 -14.89 -3.89
N LEU A 101 10.57 -13.63 -3.46
CA LEU A 101 11.17 -13.15 -2.22
C LEU A 101 10.54 -13.81 -0.99
N ILE A 102 9.23 -14.06 -1.02
CA ILE A 102 8.54 -14.87 0.00
C ILE A 102 9.10 -16.28 0.00
N ASN A 103 9.17 -16.96 -1.15
CA ASN A 103 9.68 -18.33 -1.23
C ASN A 103 11.13 -18.46 -0.76
N ARG A 104 11.94 -17.41 -0.92
CA ARG A 104 13.31 -17.34 -0.42
C ARG A 104 13.40 -17.28 1.10
N HIS A 105 12.44 -16.62 1.76
CA HIS A 105 12.52 -16.28 3.18
C HIS A 105 11.47 -16.94 4.06
N LYS A 106 10.44 -17.58 3.49
CA LYS A 106 9.30 -18.13 4.22
C LYS A 106 9.73 -19.15 5.27
N SER A 107 9.02 -19.11 6.39
CA SER A 107 8.98 -20.12 7.44
C SER A 107 7.63 -20.86 7.38
N ALA A 108 7.45 -21.86 8.25
CA ALA A 108 6.16 -22.57 8.37
C ALA A 108 5.03 -21.68 8.91
N ASP A 109 5.39 -20.62 9.63
CA ASP A 109 4.46 -19.71 10.30
C ASP A 109 4.24 -18.42 9.49
N SER A 110 4.88 -18.26 8.32
CA SER A 110 4.71 -17.07 7.49
C SER A 110 3.28 -16.92 6.97
N VAL A 111 2.79 -15.68 6.92
CA VAL A 111 1.41 -15.36 6.52
C VAL A 111 1.40 -14.22 5.49
N VAL A 112 0.50 -14.30 4.52
CA VAL A 112 0.27 -13.23 3.54
C VAL A 112 -1.07 -12.55 3.82
N PHE A 113 -1.04 -11.25 4.00
CA PHE A 113 -2.21 -10.40 4.15
C PHE A 113 -2.49 -9.64 2.87
N ALA A 114 -3.75 -9.50 2.52
CA ALA A 114 -4.19 -8.74 1.35
C ALA A 114 -5.19 -7.67 1.72
N LYS A 115 -4.87 -6.43 1.36
CA LYS A 115 -5.82 -5.34 1.25
C LYS A 115 -6.35 -5.35 -0.19
N THR A 116 -7.61 -5.72 -0.35
CA THR A 116 -8.27 -5.92 -1.65
C THR A 116 -9.07 -4.70 -2.09
N ALA A 117 -9.38 -3.80 -1.16
CA ALA A 117 -10.19 -2.62 -1.41
C ALA A 117 -9.37 -1.49 -2.05
N TRP A 118 -9.94 -0.88 -3.09
CA TRP A 118 -9.51 0.39 -3.63
C TRP A 118 -9.62 1.50 -2.55
N PRO A 119 -8.75 2.54 -2.50
CA PRO A 119 -7.74 2.99 -3.46
C PRO A 119 -6.32 2.46 -3.26
N GLN A 120 -6.11 1.60 -2.28
CA GLN A 120 -4.77 1.11 -1.93
C GLN A 120 -4.79 -0.42 -1.83
N PRO A 121 -4.99 -1.13 -2.95
CA PRO A 121 -4.79 -2.55 -2.97
C PRO A 121 -3.31 -2.86 -2.68
N GLY A 122 -3.05 -3.90 -1.89
CA GLY A 122 -1.69 -4.22 -1.49
C GLY A 122 -1.58 -5.56 -0.81
N PHE A 123 -0.48 -6.26 -1.05
CA PHE A 123 -0.10 -7.46 -0.33
C PHE A 123 1.00 -7.16 0.67
N LEU A 124 0.91 -7.80 1.83
CA LEU A 124 1.91 -7.74 2.88
C LEU A 124 2.15 -9.15 3.42
N ALA A 125 3.30 -9.72 3.09
CA ALA A 125 3.76 -10.94 3.72
C ALA A 125 4.54 -10.62 4.99
N VAL A 126 4.17 -11.27 6.08
CA VAL A 126 4.92 -11.26 7.34
C VAL A 126 5.59 -12.62 7.48
N ILE A 127 6.92 -12.62 7.45
CA ILE A 127 7.71 -13.85 7.41
C ILE A 127 7.86 -14.48 8.80
N ASP A 128 8.11 -13.64 9.81
CA ASP A 128 8.22 -13.99 11.23
C ASP A 128 6.90 -13.71 11.97
N TYR A 129 5.81 -14.29 11.45
CA TYR A 129 4.47 -14.14 12.04
C TYR A 129 4.28 -15.05 13.25
N HIS A 130 3.23 -14.78 14.04
CA HIS A 130 2.88 -15.58 15.21
C HIS A 130 2.69 -17.05 14.84
N LYS A 131 3.21 -17.92 15.70
CA LYS A 131 3.20 -19.36 15.46
C LYS A 131 1.80 -19.93 15.57
N VAL A 132 1.58 -21.04 14.87
CA VAL A 132 0.29 -21.76 14.90
C VAL A 132 -0.09 -22.24 16.30
N ASP A 133 0.91 -22.49 17.16
CA ASP A 133 0.71 -22.88 18.57
C ASP A 133 0.45 -21.69 19.52
N HIS A 134 0.09 -20.52 18.96
CA HIS A 134 -0.19 -19.27 19.66
C HIS A 134 1.00 -18.63 20.37
N ASN A 135 2.23 -19.07 20.08
CA ASN A 135 3.42 -18.38 20.57
C ASN A 135 3.71 -17.11 19.74
N PRO A 136 3.90 -15.95 20.39
CA PRO A 136 4.20 -14.71 19.70
C PRO A 136 5.60 -14.77 19.05
N ASP A 137 5.74 -14.04 17.95
CA ASP A 137 6.98 -13.83 17.22
C ASP A 137 7.09 -12.35 16.82
N TRP A 138 8.20 -11.95 16.24
CA TRP A 138 8.63 -10.56 16.25
C TRP A 138 7.98 -9.70 15.17
N GLN A 139 7.45 -10.31 14.11
CA GLN A 139 6.80 -9.64 12.99
C GLN A 139 7.62 -8.48 12.37
N ARG A 140 8.94 -8.60 12.35
CA ARG A 140 9.89 -7.56 11.90
C ARG A 140 10.33 -7.73 10.45
N HIS A 141 10.13 -8.89 9.85
CA HIS A 141 10.49 -9.16 8.46
C HIS A 141 9.23 -9.17 7.59
N LYS A 142 9.04 -8.06 6.87
CA LYS A 142 7.86 -7.84 6.02
C LYS A 142 8.28 -7.69 4.56
N ILE A 143 7.45 -8.19 3.66
CA ILE A 143 7.58 -7.98 2.21
C ILE A 143 6.25 -7.40 1.75
N ALA A 144 6.28 -6.34 0.96
CA ALA A 144 5.08 -5.66 0.49
C ALA A 144 5.08 -5.46 -1.02
N TYR A 145 3.87 -5.49 -1.59
CA TYR A 145 3.59 -5.25 -2.99
C TYR A 145 2.32 -4.38 -3.09
N ASP A 146 2.46 -3.18 -3.67
CA ASP A 146 1.41 -2.13 -3.65
C ASP A 146 0.67 -1.99 -4.99
N PHE A 147 0.64 -3.03 -5.83
CA PHE A 147 -0.12 -3.07 -7.09
C PHE A 147 0.00 -1.78 -7.93
N PRO A 148 1.15 -1.54 -8.58
CA PRO A 148 1.36 -0.33 -9.36
C PRO A 148 0.34 -0.22 -10.48
N VAL A 149 -0.44 0.86 -10.45
CA VAL A 149 -1.49 1.14 -11.43
C VAL A 149 -0.89 1.67 -12.72
N THR A 150 -1.35 1.17 -13.86
CA THR A 150 -0.93 1.59 -15.20
C THR A 150 -1.31 3.03 -15.51
N GLU A 151 -0.62 3.68 -16.45
CA GLU A 151 -0.91 5.09 -16.80
C GLU A 151 -2.24 5.20 -17.54
N GLU A 152 -2.51 4.25 -18.42
CA GLU A 152 -3.73 4.11 -19.19
C GLU A 152 -4.95 4.08 -18.25
N PHE A 153 -4.94 3.20 -17.25
CA PHE A 153 -6.05 3.10 -16.32
C PHE A 153 -6.21 4.33 -15.42
N LYS A 154 -5.10 5.01 -15.05
CA LYS A 154 -5.17 6.28 -14.32
C LYS A 154 -5.90 7.35 -15.12
N VAL A 155 -5.64 7.44 -16.42
CA VAL A 155 -6.30 8.38 -17.32
C VAL A 155 -7.81 8.08 -17.37
N TRP A 156 -8.21 6.81 -17.52
CA TRP A 156 -9.64 6.45 -17.49
C TRP A 156 -10.33 6.74 -16.16
N MET A 157 -9.66 6.52 -15.03
CA MET A 157 -10.19 6.89 -13.71
C MET A 157 -10.30 8.41 -13.55
N GLU A 158 -9.33 9.16 -14.06
CA GLU A 158 -9.31 10.62 -13.95
C GLU A 158 -10.50 11.25 -14.69
N PHE A 159 -10.87 10.72 -15.85
CA PHE A 159 -11.96 11.24 -16.66
C PHE A 159 -13.33 10.59 -16.39
N ASP A 160 -13.41 9.65 -15.45
CA ASP A 160 -14.67 9.02 -15.06
C ASP A 160 -15.69 10.05 -14.54
N GLY A 161 -16.83 10.14 -15.21
CA GLY A 161 -17.88 11.10 -14.90
C GLY A 161 -17.57 12.56 -15.24
N LYS A 162 -16.41 12.88 -15.82
CA LYS A 162 -16.08 14.22 -16.30
C LYS A 162 -16.74 14.49 -17.64
N LYS A 163 -17.20 15.72 -17.82
CA LYS A 163 -17.74 16.19 -19.09
C LYS A 163 -16.60 16.61 -20.01
N MET A 164 -16.66 16.17 -21.26
CA MET A 164 -15.76 16.53 -22.34
C MET A 164 -16.57 17.14 -23.47
N GLU A 165 -15.99 18.12 -24.16
CA GLU A 165 -16.54 18.58 -25.44
C GLU A 165 -16.37 17.49 -26.51
N GLN A 166 -17.16 17.56 -27.59
CA GLN A 166 -17.11 16.58 -28.68
C GLN A 166 -15.68 16.34 -29.21
N ALA A 167 -14.95 17.41 -29.49
CA ALA A 167 -13.60 17.32 -30.05
C ALA A 167 -12.61 16.67 -29.07
N GLU A 168 -12.72 17.00 -27.78
CA GLU A 168 -11.90 16.41 -26.73
C GLU A 168 -12.22 14.92 -26.55
N PHE A 169 -13.49 14.56 -26.54
CA PHE A 169 -13.93 13.17 -26.41
C PHE A 169 -13.51 12.31 -27.61
N ALA A 170 -13.56 12.87 -28.82
CA ALA A 170 -13.09 12.20 -30.03
C ALA A 170 -11.59 11.94 -29.98
N ALA A 171 -10.79 12.96 -29.65
CA ALA A 171 -9.34 12.82 -29.49
C ALA A 171 -8.99 11.79 -28.41
N PHE A 172 -9.69 11.83 -27.27
CA PHE A 172 -9.52 10.88 -26.17
C PHE A 172 -9.77 9.43 -26.60
N LEU A 173 -10.88 9.16 -27.28
CA LEU A 173 -11.20 7.81 -27.76
C LEU A 173 -10.23 7.30 -28.84
N GLU A 174 -9.67 8.19 -29.66
CA GLU A 174 -8.67 7.83 -30.66
C GLU A 174 -7.33 7.46 -30.01
N GLU A 175 -6.89 8.22 -29.01
CA GLU A 175 -5.66 7.94 -28.26
C GLU A 175 -5.76 6.61 -27.49
N HIS A 176 -6.93 6.33 -26.91
CA HIS A 176 -7.19 5.13 -26.12
C HIS A 176 -7.90 4.01 -26.90
N ALA A 177 -7.86 4.04 -28.24
CA ALA A 177 -8.57 3.08 -29.08
C ALA A 177 -8.14 1.62 -28.84
N ALA A 178 -6.88 1.40 -28.46
CA ALA A 178 -6.32 0.08 -28.17
C ALA A 178 -6.96 -0.59 -26.93
N GLU A 179 -7.58 0.21 -26.07
CA GLU A 179 -8.17 -0.21 -24.80
C GLU A 179 -9.66 -0.55 -24.96
N LEU A 180 -10.23 -0.28 -26.14
CA LEU A 180 -11.61 -0.61 -26.45
C LEU A 180 -11.70 -2.05 -26.95
N ALA A 181 -12.67 -2.81 -26.41
CA ALA A 181 -12.92 -4.17 -26.84
C ALA A 181 -14.34 -4.35 -27.37
N SER A 182 -14.48 -5.26 -28.33
CA SER A 182 -15.80 -5.75 -28.73
C SER A 182 -16.45 -6.51 -27.57
N PRO A 183 -17.75 -6.30 -27.34
CA PRO A 183 -18.49 -7.02 -26.31
C PRO A 183 -18.62 -8.50 -26.65
N THR A 184 -18.57 -9.34 -25.64
CA THR A 184 -18.87 -10.78 -25.74
C THR A 184 -20.37 -11.03 -25.57
N ASP A 185 -20.88 -12.16 -26.08
CA ASP A 185 -22.30 -12.53 -25.93
C ASP A 185 -22.73 -12.59 -24.45
N ALA A 186 -21.83 -13.02 -23.56
CA ALA A 186 -22.09 -13.05 -22.12
C ALA A 186 -22.31 -11.65 -21.54
N GLU A 187 -21.47 -10.68 -21.91
CA GLU A 187 -21.57 -9.29 -21.48
C GLU A 187 -22.84 -8.62 -22.03
N ILE A 188 -23.17 -8.89 -23.30
CA ILE A 188 -24.40 -8.37 -23.92
C ILE A 188 -25.64 -8.85 -23.16
N ASN A 189 -25.70 -10.15 -22.85
CA ASN A 189 -26.85 -10.74 -22.15
C ASN A 189 -26.95 -10.26 -20.69
N LEU A 190 -25.81 -10.01 -20.03
CA LEU A 190 -25.78 -9.56 -18.63
C LEU A 190 -26.15 -8.08 -18.50
N TYR A 191 -25.51 -7.22 -19.29
CA TYR A 191 -25.57 -5.77 -19.12
C TYR A 191 -26.59 -5.08 -20.04
N GLY A 192 -26.93 -5.70 -21.18
CA GLY A 192 -27.93 -5.17 -22.11
C GLY A 192 -29.28 -4.93 -21.43
N PRO A 193 -29.87 -5.91 -20.72
CA PRO A 193 -31.11 -5.71 -19.95
C PRO A 193 -30.94 -4.73 -18.78
N LEU A 194 -29.77 -4.73 -18.14
CA LEU A 194 -29.48 -3.91 -16.96
C LEU A 194 -29.47 -2.42 -17.29
N PHE A 195 -28.92 -2.06 -18.44
CA PHE A 195 -28.75 -0.67 -18.87
C PHE A 195 -29.73 -0.24 -19.97
N LYS A 196 -30.53 -1.18 -20.51
CA LYS A 196 -31.51 -0.93 -21.58
C LYS A 196 -30.92 -0.16 -22.77
N SER A 197 -29.68 -0.47 -23.11
CA SER A 197 -28.89 0.23 -24.13
C SER A 197 -28.12 -0.77 -24.97
N ALA A 198 -27.87 -0.41 -26.23
CA ALA A 198 -27.05 -1.22 -27.13
C ALA A 198 -25.55 -1.02 -26.81
N PHE A 199 -24.78 -2.09 -27.02
CA PHE A 199 -23.32 -2.03 -26.96
C PHE A 199 -22.74 -1.46 -28.26
N ALA A 200 -21.77 -0.56 -28.13
CA ALA A 200 -20.94 -0.09 -29.22
C ALA A 200 -19.82 -1.11 -29.50
N THR A 201 -19.54 -1.35 -30.77
CA THR A 201 -18.22 -1.88 -31.15
C THR A 201 -17.17 -0.77 -31.14
N PRO A 202 -15.87 -1.08 -30.99
CA PRO A 202 -14.82 -0.06 -31.01
C PRO A 202 -14.89 0.87 -32.24
N ASN A 203 -15.11 0.30 -33.43
CA ASN A 203 -15.25 1.07 -34.66
C ASN A 203 -16.48 1.99 -34.62
N GLN A 204 -17.63 1.49 -34.18
CA GLN A 204 -18.84 2.30 -34.05
C GLN A 204 -18.66 3.45 -33.05
N LEU A 205 -17.91 3.24 -31.97
CA LEU A 205 -17.64 4.27 -30.97
C LEU A 205 -16.73 5.37 -31.52
N ILE A 206 -15.70 5.00 -32.30
CA ILE A 206 -14.80 5.95 -32.97
C ILE A 206 -15.53 6.71 -34.08
N ASP A 207 -16.36 6.02 -34.87
CA ASP A 207 -17.15 6.67 -35.92
C ASP A 207 -18.18 7.64 -35.30
N LEU A 208 -18.81 7.25 -34.19
CA LEU A 208 -19.70 8.13 -33.42
C LEU A 208 -18.97 9.38 -32.90
N SER A 209 -17.73 9.24 -32.44
CA SER A 209 -16.98 10.39 -31.92
C SER A 209 -16.58 11.37 -33.03
N ARG A 210 -16.35 10.90 -34.27
CA ARG A 210 -16.02 11.72 -35.44
C ARG A 210 -17.24 12.34 -36.13
N GLU A 211 -18.31 11.58 -36.32
CA GLU A 211 -19.42 11.94 -37.21
C GLU A 211 -20.50 12.81 -36.55
N LEU A 212 -20.50 12.94 -35.22
CA LEU A 212 -21.56 13.66 -34.48
C LEU A 212 -21.37 15.19 -34.44
N GLU A 213 -20.74 15.77 -35.46
CA GLU A 213 -20.79 17.22 -35.73
C GLU A 213 -22.18 17.68 -36.22
N VAL A 214 -23.09 16.76 -36.55
CA VAL A 214 -24.28 17.06 -37.36
C VAL A 214 -25.55 17.21 -36.51
N PHE A 215 -25.85 18.47 -36.20
CA PHE A 215 -27.15 19.04 -35.82
C PHE A 215 -28.04 18.19 -34.90
N VAL A 216 -27.94 18.44 -33.59
CA VAL A 216 -29.08 18.26 -32.68
C VAL A 216 -30.08 19.41 -32.92
N GLY A 217 -30.70 19.39 -34.08
CA GLY A 217 -31.88 20.20 -34.36
C GLY A 217 -33.06 19.57 -33.64
N ALA A 218 -33.34 19.97 -32.40
CA ALA A 218 -34.53 19.56 -31.69
C ALA A 218 -35.79 19.96 -32.49
N LYS A 219 -36.30 19.06 -33.34
CA LYS A 219 -37.60 19.25 -34.01
C LYS A 219 -38.69 18.84 -33.04
N VAL A 220 -39.28 19.81 -32.36
CA VAL A 220 -40.54 19.62 -31.64
C VAL A 220 -41.65 19.30 -32.65
N LYS A 221 -41.97 18.02 -32.85
CA LYS A 221 -43.16 17.62 -33.62
C LYS A 221 -44.40 17.89 -32.74
N ARG A 222 -45.02 19.06 -32.92
CA ARG A 222 -46.37 19.33 -32.40
C ARG A 222 -47.40 18.53 -33.20
N GLY A 223 -47.71 17.32 -32.73
CA GLY A 223 -48.86 16.55 -33.21
C GLY A 223 -50.16 17.08 -32.62
N ALA A 224 -50.74 18.13 -33.20
CA ALA A 224 -52.07 18.60 -32.79
C ALA A 224 -53.15 17.74 -33.45
N ARG A 225 -53.81 16.86 -32.67
CA ARG A 225 -55.06 16.21 -33.09
C ARG A 225 -56.21 17.21 -32.81
N ILE A 226 -56.59 17.96 -33.83
CA ILE A 226 -57.46 19.17 -33.78
C ILE A 226 -58.89 18.91 -33.23
N GLN A 227 -59.25 17.68 -32.84
CA GLN A 227 -60.61 17.35 -32.41
C GLN A 227 -60.81 17.22 -30.89
N THR A 228 -59.76 17.09 -30.06
CA THR A 228 -59.96 16.79 -28.62
C THR A 228 -59.19 17.67 -27.63
N GLY A 229 -58.43 18.68 -28.08
CA GLY A 229 -57.82 19.68 -27.18
C GLY A 229 -56.72 19.16 -26.23
N GLU A 230 -56.34 17.89 -26.32
CA GLU A 230 -55.27 17.31 -25.51
C GLU A 230 -53.93 17.46 -26.24
N THR A 231 -52.98 18.19 -25.62
CA THR A 231 -51.63 18.39 -26.17
C THR A 231 -50.70 17.35 -25.56
N GLN A 232 -50.41 16.27 -26.28
CA GLN A 232 -49.26 15.41 -25.99
C GLN A 232 -48.02 16.04 -26.62
N LEU A 233 -47.12 16.56 -25.78
CA LEU A 233 -45.78 16.98 -26.16
C LEU A 233 -44.88 15.72 -26.22
N GLU A 234 -44.75 15.12 -27.40
CA GLU A 234 -43.80 14.04 -27.63
C GLU A 234 -42.46 14.64 -28.08
N PHE A 235 -41.45 14.62 -27.19
CA PHE A 235 -40.09 15.02 -27.52
C PHE A 235 -39.38 13.84 -28.20
N THR A 236 -39.53 13.72 -29.52
CA THR A 236 -38.76 12.76 -30.31
C THR A 236 -37.40 13.37 -30.67
N THR A 237 -36.34 12.95 -29.99
CA THR A 237 -34.96 13.31 -30.36
C THR A 237 -34.52 12.32 -31.45
N GLU A 238 -34.53 12.76 -32.71
CA GLU A 238 -34.02 11.99 -33.86
C GLU A 238 -32.54 12.40 -34.10
N HIS A 239 -31.60 11.45 -34.06
CA HIS A 239 -30.19 11.67 -34.33
C HIS A 239 -29.87 11.32 -35.79
N HIS A 240 -29.23 12.22 -36.53
CA HIS A 240 -28.86 11.99 -37.93
C HIS A 240 -27.35 12.17 -38.13
N ASN A 241 -26.71 11.33 -38.97
CA ASN A 241 -25.32 11.54 -39.42
C ASN A 241 -25.24 12.60 -40.53
N ALA A 242 -24.03 12.94 -40.96
CA ALA A 242 -23.77 13.82 -42.10
C ALA A 242 -24.48 13.39 -43.41
N ALA A 243 -24.86 12.12 -43.52
CA ALA A 243 -25.60 11.55 -44.65
C ALA A 243 -27.14 11.53 -44.44
N GLY A 244 -27.66 12.05 -43.33
CA GLY A 244 -29.09 12.12 -43.03
C GLY A 244 -29.72 10.81 -42.53
N GLN A 245 -28.93 9.77 -42.31
CA GLN A 245 -29.39 8.48 -41.78
C GLN A 245 -29.54 8.54 -40.25
N LYS A 246 -30.56 7.86 -39.72
CA LYS A 246 -30.80 7.80 -38.27
C LYS A 246 -29.64 7.04 -37.60
N ILE A 247 -28.90 7.69 -36.71
CA ILE A 247 -27.88 7.03 -35.88
C ILE A 247 -28.55 6.61 -34.57
N ASP A 248 -28.54 5.33 -34.27
CA ASP A 248 -28.82 4.87 -32.91
C ASP A 248 -27.53 4.98 -32.10
N ILE A 249 -27.47 5.94 -31.18
CA ILE A 249 -26.29 6.17 -30.33
C ILE A 249 -26.18 5.02 -29.32
N PRO A 250 -25.11 4.22 -29.36
CA PRO A 250 -24.91 3.16 -28.38
C PRO A 250 -24.66 3.76 -26.99
N GLY A 251 -25.19 3.12 -25.95
CA GLY A 251 -25.13 3.64 -24.59
C GLY A 251 -24.09 2.96 -23.70
N ILE A 252 -23.40 1.93 -24.19
CA ILE A 252 -22.42 1.14 -23.43
C ILE A 252 -21.29 0.71 -24.36
N PHE A 253 -20.06 0.64 -23.86
CA PHE A 253 -18.93 -0.03 -24.52
C PHE A 253 -18.13 -0.82 -23.48
N ILE A 254 -17.23 -1.70 -23.95
CA ILE A 254 -16.32 -2.45 -23.07
C ILE A 254 -14.94 -1.83 -23.13
N LEU A 255 -14.42 -1.50 -21.96
CA LEU A 255 -13.04 -1.14 -21.74
C LEU A 255 -12.26 -2.40 -21.34
N ASN A 256 -11.19 -2.73 -22.03
CA ASN A 256 -10.31 -3.85 -21.74
C ASN A 256 -8.92 -3.33 -21.45
N VAL A 257 -8.65 -3.09 -20.16
CA VAL A 257 -7.44 -2.43 -19.68
C VAL A 257 -6.69 -3.33 -18.72
N ARG A 258 -5.37 -3.17 -18.65
CA ARG A 258 -4.58 -3.76 -17.58
C ARG A 258 -4.51 -2.75 -16.46
N PRO A 259 -5.25 -2.92 -15.34
CA PRO A 259 -5.24 -1.93 -14.28
C PRO A 259 -3.91 -1.91 -13.53
N PHE A 260 -3.17 -3.03 -13.50
CA PHE A 260 -1.89 -3.17 -12.82
C PHE A 260 -0.79 -3.55 -13.82
N VAL A 261 0.43 -3.07 -13.62
CA VAL A 261 1.56 -3.25 -14.57
C VAL A 261 1.82 -4.73 -14.92
N ASP A 262 1.76 -5.62 -13.93
CA ASP A 262 1.93 -7.08 -14.12
C ASP A 262 0.62 -7.86 -14.00
N GLY A 263 -0.53 -7.18 -14.11
CA GLY A 263 -1.85 -7.79 -14.05
C GLY A 263 -2.35 -8.19 -15.45
N ASP A 264 -3.19 -9.21 -15.51
CA ASP A 264 -4.00 -9.47 -16.71
C ASP A 264 -5.11 -8.43 -16.87
N GLU A 265 -5.62 -8.40 -18.09
CA GLU A 265 -6.65 -7.48 -18.54
C GLU A 265 -7.96 -7.66 -17.77
N VAL A 266 -8.59 -6.54 -17.45
CA VAL A 266 -9.90 -6.46 -16.81
C VAL A 266 -10.86 -5.79 -17.78
N ARG A 267 -12.00 -6.44 -17.97
CA ARG A 267 -13.06 -5.99 -18.87
C ARG A 267 -14.11 -5.23 -18.06
N ILE A 268 -14.15 -3.93 -18.23
CA ILE A 268 -15.01 -3.01 -17.48
C ILE A 268 -16.10 -2.50 -18.44
N PRO A 269 -17.39 -2.73 -18.14
CA PRO A 269 -18.47 -2.11 -18.88
C PRO A 269 -18.54 -0.61 -18.56
N VAL A 270 -18.51 0.21 -19.60
CA VAL A 270 -18.53 1.67 -19.48
C VAL A 270 -19.81 2.21 -20.11
N ARG A 271 -20.55 2.99 -19.35
CA ARG A 271 -21.75 3.68 -19.85
C ARG A 271 -21.34 4.95 -20.55
N LEU A 272 -21.81 5.14 -21.78
CA LEU A 272 -21.66 6.37 -22.52
C LEU A 272 -22.91 7.23 -22.33
N ARG A 273 -22.72 8.50 -21.99
CA ARG A 273 -23.79 9.47 -21.84
C ARG A 273 -23.41 10.78 -22.50
N TYR A 274 -24.42 11.53 -22.90
CA TYR A 274 -24.24 12.89 -23.36
C TYR A 274 -25.31 13.81 -22.75
N ARG A 275 -25.00 15.10 -22.73
CA ARG A 275 -25.94 16.15 -22.33
C ARG A 275 -25.81 17.33 -23.27
N LEU A 276 -26.95 17.91 -23.62
CA LEU A 276 -27.02 19.17 -24.34
C LEU A 276 -26.91 20.32 -23.32
N ASP A 277 -26.01 21.27 -23.59
CA ASP A 277 -25.89 22.50 -22.82
C ASP A 277 -25.76 23.68 -23.80
N GLY A 278 -26.86 24.41 -23.98
CA GLY A 278 -26.98 25.42 -25.02
C GLY A 278 -26.80 24.84 -26.43
N PRO A 279 -25.89 25.37 -27.26
CA PRO A 279 -25.57 24.81 -28.58
C PRO A 279 -24.57 23.64 -28.54
N GLY A 280 -23.96 23.34 -27.38
CA GLY A 280 -22.91 22.34 -27.24
C GLY A 280 -23.40 20.97 -26.79
N ILE A 281 -22.72 19.92 -27.25
CA ILE A 281 -22.88 18.54 -26.78
C ILE A 281 -21.69 18.21 -25.87
N PHE A 282 -21.99 17.77 -24.66
CA PHE A 282 -21.00 17.28 -23.71
C PHE A 282 -21.14 15.79 -23.52
N TRP A 283 -20.06 15.06 -23.73
CA TRP A 283 -19.97 13.62 -23.48
C TRP A 283 -19.38 13.37 -22.11
N PHE A 284 -19.82 12.30 -21.47
CA PHE A 284 -19.19 11.79 -20.27
C PHE A 284 -19.44 10.29 -20.20
N TYR A 285 -18.46 9.57 -19.68
CA TYR A 285 -18.59 8.14 -19.48
C TYR A 285 -18.60 7.81 -17.99
N GLN A 286 -19.14 6.64 -17.66
CA GLN A 286 -19.19 6.13 -16.29
C GLN A 286 -18.80 4.66 -16.28
N MET A 287 -17.66 4.33 -15.69
CA MET A 287 -17.21 2.97 -15.47
C MET A 287 -18.12 2.27 -14.46
N TYR A 288 -18.77 1.19 -14.86
CA TYR A 288 -19.74 0.52 -14.00
C TYR A 288 -19.05 -0.47 -13.06
N ARG A 289 -19.10 -0.19 -11.75
CA ARG A 289 -18.58 -1.05 -10.66
C ARG A 289 -17.14 -1.52 -10.85
N TRP A 290 -16.30 -0.72 -11.51
CA TRP A 290 -14.90 -1.06 -11.77
C TRP A 290 -14.10 -1.41 -10.50
N GLU A 291 -14.42 -0.81 -9.35
CA GLU A 291 -13.79 -1.15 -8.07
C GLU A 291 -13.99 -2.62 -7.67
N GLU A 292 -15.11 -3.22 -8.02
CA GLU A 292 -15.41 -4.63 -7.73
C GLU A 292 -14.66 -5.56 -8.67
N ASP A 293 -14.54 -5.17 -9.94
CA ASP A 293 -13.75 -5.91 -10.92
C ASP A 293 -12.26 -5.91 -10.52
N LEU A 294 -11.75 -4.77 -10.00
CA LEU A 294 -10.41 -4.69 -9.41
C LEU A 294 -10.28 -5.51 -8.13
N ARG A 295 -11.26 -5.46 -7.23
CA ARG A 295 -11.26 -6.28 -6.02
C ARG A 295 -11.18 -7.76 -6.37
N GLN A 296 -11.99 -8.21 -7.34
CA GLN A 296 -11.98 -9.59 -7.81
C GLN A 296 -10.63 -9.95 -8.44
N ARG A 297 -10.02 -9.03 -9.19
CA ARG A 297 -8.67 -9.20 -9.72
C ARG A 297 -7.64 -9.44 -8.61
N VAL A 298 -7.62 -8.58 -7.59
CA VAL A 298 -6.69 -8.70 -6.46
C VAL A 298 -6.94 -9.99 -5.66
N LEU A 299 -8.19 -10.42 -5.52
CA LEU A 299 -8.53 -11.72 -4.91
C LEU A 299 -7.99 -12.91 -5.71
N ASN A 300 -8.06 -12.85 -7.05
CA ASN A 300 -7.49 -13.89 -7.91
C ASN A 300 -5.96 -13.93 -7.78
N ASP A 301 -5.31 -12.76 -7.75
CA ASP A 301 -3.86 -12.66 -7.52
C ASP A 301 -3.47 -13.18 -6.14
N LEU A 302 -4.31 -12.97 -5.11
CA LEU A 302 -4.09 -13.50 -3.76
C LEU A 302 -4.18 -15.03 -3.74
N ALA A 303 -5.17 -15.60 -4.43
CA ALA A 303 -5.31 -17.04 -4.56
C ALA A 303 -4.08 -17.64 -5.26
N TYR A 304 -3.60 -16.99 -6.32
CA TYR A 304 -2.38 -17.37 -7.02
C TYR A 304 -1.13 -17.32 -6.11
N VAL A 305 -0.97 -16.25 -5.32
CA VAL A 305 0.11 -16.15 -4.32
C VAL A 305 0.01 -17.30 -3.30
N GLY A 306 -1.19 -17.59 -2.79
CA GLY A 306 -1.41 -18.69 -1.86
C GLY A 306 -1.00 -20.04 -2.44
N GLU A 307 -1.35 -20.30 -3.70
CA GLU A 307 -0.96 -21.53 -4.40
C GLU A 307 0.56 -21.65 -4.59
N GLN A 308 1.21 -20.56 -5.04
CA GLN A 308 2.66 -20.57 -5.33
C GLN A 308 3.52 -20.58 -4.07
N THR A 309 3.08 -19.91 -3.00
CA THR A 309 3.83 -19.83 -1.74
C THR A 309 3.51 -20.98 -0.78
N LYS A 310 2.33 -21.61 -0.94
CA LYS A 310 1.76 -22.60 -0.02
C LYS A 310 1.59 -22.08 1.41
N LEU A 311 1.42 -20.77 1.55
CA LEU A 311 1.23 -20.10 2.83
C LEU A 311 -0.26 -19.77 3.04
N PRO A 312 -0.71 -19.67 4.30
CA PRO A 312 -2.03 -19.12 4.58
C PRO A 312 -2.13 -17.68 4.09
N THR A 313 -3.26 -17.37 3.45
CA THR A 313 -3.60 -16.04 2.95
C THR A 313 -4.84 -15.53 3.68
N PHE A 314 -4.82 -14.25 4.07
CA PHE A 314 -5.96 -13.60 4.72
C PHE A 314 -6.27 -12.26 4.07
N GLU A 315 -7.55 -11.94 3.96
CA GLU A 315 -8.00 -10.61 3.59
C GLU A 315 -7.99 -9.72 4.84
N GLY A 316 -7.18 -8.64 4.83
CA GLY A 316 -7.04 -7.73 5.94
C GLY A 316 -5.63 -7.17 6.10
N SER A 317 -5.26 -6.87 7.35
CA SER A 317 -3.95 -6.37 7.73
C SER A 317 -3.48 -7.10 9.00
N PRO A 318 -2.17 -7.33 9.17
CA PRO A 318 -1.64 -7.93 10.40
C PRO A 318 -1.86 -7.00 11.59
N GLU A 319 -1.72 -7.57 12.80
CA GLU A 319 -1.75 -6.83 14.05
C GLU A 319 -0.73 -5.67 14.03
N ALA A 320 -1.10 -4.56 14.67
CA ALA A 320 -0.30 -3.33 14.74
C ALA A 320 0.74 -3.38 15.87
#